data_AF-A0A9P7XAK1-F1
#
_entry.id   AF-A0A9P7XAK1-F1
#
_cell.length_a   1.000
_cell.length_b   1.000
_cell.length_c   1.000
_cell.angle_alpha   90.00
_cell.angle_beta   90.00
_cell.angle_gamma   90.00
#
_symmetry.space_group_name_H-M   'P 1'
#
loop_
_entity.id
_entity.type
_entity.pdbx_description
1 polymer ?
#
loop_
_entity_poly.entity_id
_entity_poly.type
_entity_poly.pdbx_seq_one_letter_code
_entity_poly.pdbx_strand_id
1 'polypeptide(L)'
;MLSQHAQTLRGMEAYCFQSYADALEVIPTTLAENAGLNPIAIVTELRNRHAMGERTAGINVRKGLISNILEEDVVQPLLVTTSAIELATETVALLLKVDDYHLTR
;
A
#
# COMPACT_ATOMS: atom_id res chain seq x y z
N MET A 1 -4.95 6.18 8.94
CA MET A 1 -4.76 5.48 7.65
C MET A 1 -5.68 6.09 6.60
N LEU A 2 -5.36 5.99 5.29
CA LEU A 2 -6.20 6.55 4.21
C LEU A 2 -7.61 5.92 4.19
N SER A 3 -7.72 4.64 4.51
CA SER A 3 -9.00 3.93 4.69
C SER A 3 -9.88 4.55 5.78
N GLN A 4 -9.30 4.97 6.90
CA GLN A 4 -10.02 5.68 7.97
C GLN A 4 -10.45 7.08 7.50
N HIS A 5 -9.62 7.78 6.73
CA HIS A 5 -9.99 9.07 6.18
C HIS A 5 -11.12 8.95 5.15
N ALA A 6 -11.11 7.92 4.30
CA ALA A 6 -12.18 7.63 3.36
C ALA A 6 -13.56 7.52 4.04
N GLN A 7 -13.63 6.91 5.24
CA GLN A 7 -14.85 6.79 6.04
C GLN A 7 -15.40 8.13 6.55
N THR A 8 -14.57 9.17 6.61
CA THR A 8 -15.00 10.53 7.01
C THR A 8 -15.56 11.35 5.83
N LEU A 9 -15.31 10.90 4.59
CA LEU A 9 -15.74 11.58 3.36
C LEU A 9 -17.10 11.06 2.89
N ARG A 10 -17.71 11.73 1.91
CA ARG A 10 -19.01 11.33 1.32
C ARG A 10 -18.95 11.34 -0.20
N GLY A 11 -19.81 10.54 -0.82
CA GLY A 11 -19.94 10.49 -2.28
C GLY A 11 -18.71 9.90 -2.96
N MET A 12 -18.36 10.41 -4.14
CA MET A 12 -17.27 9.87 -4.97
C MET A 12 -15.89 9.98 -4.30
N GLU A 13 -15.66 11.01 -3.48
CA GLU A 13 -14.37 11.20 -2.81
C GLU A 13 -14.06 10.03 -1.87
N ALA A 14 -15.05 9.56 -1.11
CA ALA A 14 -14.89 8.40 -0.23
C ALA A 14 -14.47 7.14 -1.02
N TYR A 15 -15.08 6.93 -2.19
CA TYR A 15 -14.74 5.81 -3.06
C TYR A 15 -13.30 5.91 -3.58
N CYS A 16 -12.90 7.07 -4.10
CA CYS A 16 -11.55 7.29 -4.62
C CYS A 16 -10.47 7.07 -3.53
N PHE A 17 -10.67 7.62 -2.33
CA PHE A 17 -9.74 7.44 -1.22
C PHE A 17 -9.67 5.99 -0.76
N GLN A 18 -10.80 5.29 -0.73
CA GLN A 18 -10.83 3.87 -0.39
C GLN A 18 -10.04 3.04 -1.42
N SER A 19 -10.31 3.23 -2.72
CA SER A 19 -9.59 2.52 -3.78
C SER A 19 -8.09 2.81 -3.77
N TYR A 20 -7.69 4.05 -3.49
CA TYR A 20 -6.27 4.40 -3.36
C TYR A 20 -5.63 3.74 -2.14
N ALA A 21 -6.33 3.69 -1.00
CA ALA A 21 -5.87 2.98 0.19
C ALA A 21 -5.67 1.49 -0.07
N ASP A 22 -6.62 0.85 -0.75
CA ASP A 22 -6.56 -0.57 -1.11
C ASP A 22 -5.41 -0.85 -2.09
N ALA A 23 -5.15 0.07 -3.04
CA ALA A 23 -4.05 -0.07 -4.00
C ALA A 23 -2.66 -0.10 -3.33
N LEU A 24 -2.45 0.65 -2.25
CA LEU A 24 -1.17 0.65 -1.52
C LEU A 24 -0.85 -0.70 -0.87
N GLU A 25 -1.86 -1.54 -0.64
CA GLU A 25 -1.66 -2.85 -0.02
C GLU A 25 -1.13 -3.92 -0.98
N VAL A 26 -0.96 -3.57 -2.26
CA VAL A 26 -0.27 -4.45 -3.21
C VAL A 26 1.15 -4.79 -2.72
N ILE A 27 1.86 -3.83 -2.13
CA ILE A 27 3.24 -4.03 -1.66
C ILE A 27 3.33 -5.09 -0.54
N PRO A 28 2.62 -4.97 0.60
CA PRO A 28 2.65 -6.00 1.63
C PRO A 28 2.05 -7.33 1.16
N THR A 29 1.06 -7.32 0.27
CA THR A 29 0.49 -8.54 -0.32
C THR A 29 1.55 -9.29 -1.12
N THR A 30 2.24 -8.61 -2.04
CA THR A 30 3.31 -9.21 -2.86
C THR A 30 4.49 -9.68 -2.01
N LEU A 31 4.85 -8.97 -0.93
CA LEU A 31 5.87 -9.44 0.00
C LEU A 31 5.47 -10.74 0.70
N ALA A 32 4.22 -10.86 1.13
CA ALA A 32 3.71 -12.09 1.75
C ALA A 32 3.69 -13.25 0.76
N GLU A 33 3.23 -13.02 -0.48
CA GLU A 33 3.23 -14.02 -1.56
C GLU A 33 4.64 -14.53 -1.86
N ASN A 34 5.60 -13.62 -2.06
CA ASN A 34 6.98 -13.97 -2.35
C ASN A 34 7.67 -14.72 -1.19
N ALA A 35 7.21 -14.51 0.04
CA ALA A 35 7.67 -15.23 1.22
C ALA A 35 6.94 -16.56 1.44
N GLY A 36 5.99 -16.94 0.58
CA GLY A 36 5.18 -18.16 0.72
C GLY A 36 4.20 -18.12 1.90
N LEU A 37 3.87 -16.93 2.40
CA LEU A 37 2.93 -16.73 3.50
C LEU A 37 1.50 -16.58 2.95
N ASN A 38 0.50 -16.77 3.82
CA ASN A 38 -0.89 -16.46 3.47
C ASN A 38 -1.07 -14.93 3.43
N PRO A 39 -1.27 -14.30 2.25
CA PRO A 39 -1.29 -12.85 2.14
C PRO A 39 -2.47 -12.23 2.88
N ILE A 40 -3.64 -12.87 2.86
CA ILE A 40 -4.84 -12.40 3.55
C ILE A 40 -4.59 -12.32 5.05
N ALA A 41 -4.02 -13.38 5.64
CA ALA A 41 -3.73 -13.42 7.06
C ALA A 41 -2.69 -12.36 7.47
N ILE A 42 -1.59 -12.25 6.71
CA ILE A 42 -0.50 -11.31 6.99
C ILE A 42 -0.95 -9.86 6.87
N VAL A 43 -1.66 -9.50 5.80
CA VAL A 43 -2.15 -8.14 5.58
C VAL A 43 -3.22 -7.77 6.62
N THR A 44 -4.09 -8.71 7.01
CA THR A 44 -5.08 -8.48 8.06
C THR A 44 -4.43 -8.19 9.41
N GLU A 45 -3.43 -9.00 9.80
CA GLU A 45 -2.67 -8.77 11.04
C GLU A 45 -1.92 -7.43 11.00
N LEU A 46 -1.28 -7.12 9.86
CA LEU A 46 -0.57 -5.86 9.67
C LEU A 46 -1.52 -4.66 9.82
N ARG A 47 -2.68 -4.69 9.17
CA ARG A 47 -3.73 -3.66 9.30
C ARG A 47 -4.15 -3.47 10.75
N ASN A 48 -4.37 -4.57 11.48
CA ASN A 48 -4.80 -4.52 12.88
C ASN A 48 -3.76 -3.82 13.77
N ARG A 49 -2.48 -4.18 13.65
CA ARG A 49 -1.40 -3.54 14.43
C ARG A 49 -1.24 -2.06 14.11
N HIS A 50 -1.28 -1.70 12.82
CA HIS A 50 -1.24 -0.29 12.41
C HIS A 50 -2.46 0.49 12.90
N ALA A 51 -3.64 -0.14 12.97
CA ALA A 51 -4.84 0.48 13.52
C ALA A 51 -4.74 0.70 15.05
N MET A 52 -3.98 -0.15 15.76
CA MET A 52 -3.66 0.02 17.18
C MET A 52 -2.54 1.06 17.44
N GLY A 53 -1.95 1.63 16.39
CA GLY A 53 -0.95 2.69 16.48
C GLY A 53 0.51 2.24 16.30
N GLU A 54 0.75 0.95 16.04
CA GLU A 54 2.09 0.43 15.78
C GLU A 54 2.58 0.82 14.38
N ARG A 55 3.36 1.90 14.29
CA ARG A 55 3.89 2.40 13.01
C ARG A 55 5.03 1.56 12.44
N THR A 56 5.69 0.78 13.29
CA THR A 56 6.89 0.00 12.96
C THR A 56 6.58 -1.47 12.70
N ALA A 57 5.30 -1.87 12.75
CA ALA A 57 4.89 -3.21 12.36
C ALA A 57 5.14 -3.40 10.85
N GLY A 58 5.81 -4.48 10.47
CA GLY A 58 6.03 -4.83 9.07
C GLY A 58 6.32 -6.32 8.89
N ILE A 59 6.36 -6.75 7.64
CA ILE A 59 6.49 -8.16 7.27
C ILE A 59 7.95 -8.59 7.39
N ASN A 60 8.23 -9.51 8.30
CA ASN A 60 9.52 -10.17 8.39
C ASN A 60 9.51 -11.44 7.56
N VAL A 61 10.04 -11.34 6.34
CA VAL A 61 10.09 -12.47 5.39
C VAL A 61 10.98 -13.62 5.86
N ARG A 62 11.94 -13.38 6.76
CA ARG A 62 12.84 -14.42 7.30
C ARG A 62 12.15 -15.27 8.35
N LYS A 63 11.34 -14.63 9.20
CA LYS A 63 10.60 -15.28 10.30
C LYS A 63 9.17 -15.67 9.91
N GLY A 64 8.66 -15.17 8.79
CA GLY A 64 7.32 -15.45 8.29
C GLY A 64 6.18 -14.80 9.10
N LEU A 65 6.47 -13.70 9.81
CA LEU A 65 5.55 -13.07 10.75
C LEU A 65 5.63 -11.54 10.71
N ILE A 66 4.70 -10.85 11.36
CA ILE A 66 4.77 -9.40 11.58
C ILE A 66 5.66 -9.11 12.79
N SER A 67 6.70 -8.31 12.58
CA SER A 67 7.61 -7.85 13.64
C SER A 67 7.84 -6.35 13.56
N ASN A 68 8.53 -5.80 14.56
CA ASN A 68 9.02 -4.42 14.52
C ASN A 68 10.19 -4.34 13.52
N ILE A 69 9.99 -3.69 12.37
CA ILE A 69 11.02 -3.61 11.31
C ILE A 69 12.23 -2.75 11.71
N LEU A 70 12.06 -1.82 12.65
CA LEU A 70 13.18 -1.03 13.17
C LEU A 70 14.12 -1.88 14.03
N GLU A 71 13.55 -2.79 14.83
CA GLU A 71 14.34 -3.74 15.63
C GLU A 71 15.03 -4.81 14.77
N GLU A 72 14.54 -5.03 13.55
CA GLU A 72 15.14 -5.95 12.57
C GLU A 72 16.12 -5.25 11.62
N ASP A 73 16.43 -3.96 11.84
CA ASP A 73 17.28 -3.13 10.98
C ASP A 73 16.84 -3.08 9.50
N VAL A 74 15.53 -3.22 9.25
CA VAL A 74 14.94 -3.13 7.91
C VAL A 74 14.36 -1.73 7.71
N VAL A 75 15.18 -0.85 7.11
CA VAL A 75 14.81 0.55 6.83
C VAL A 75 15.04 0.91 5.37
N GLN A 76 14.30 1.91 4.90
CA GLN A 76 14.49 2.48 3.57
C GLN A 76 14.55 4.01 3.62
N PRO A 77 15.28 4.66 2.69
CA PRO A 77 15.30 6.12 2.62
C PRO A 77 13.91 6.69 2.33
N LEU A 78 13.59 7.81 2.98
CA LEU A 78 12.32 8.52 2.76
C LEU A 78 12.08 8.82 1.28
N LEU A 79 13.14 9.29 0.60
CA LEU A 79 13.10 9.66 -0.82
C LEU A 79 12.57 8.53 -1.70
N VAL A 80 12.93 7.27 -1.43
CA VAL A 80 12.45 6.12 -2.22
C VAL A 80 10.94 6.00 -2.14
N THR A 81 10.37 6.13 -0.93
CA THR A 81 8.92 5.99 -0.72
C THR A 81 8.17 7.18 -1.31
N THR A 82 8.66 8.39 -1.08
CA THR A 82 8.06 9.62 -1.57
C THR A 82 8.00 9.61 -3.09
N SER A 83 9.13 9.40 -3.76
CA SER A 83 9.19 9.39 -5.22
C SER A 83 8.38 8.24 -5.84
N ALA A 84 8.36 7.06 -5.22
CA ALA A 84 7.55 5.95 -5.72
C ALA A 84 6.05 6.28 -5.72
N ILE A 85 5.55 6.89 -4.64
CA ILE A 85 4.13 7.27 -4.52
C ILE A 85 3.79 8.40 -5.49
N GLU A 86 4.63 9.43 -5.58
CA GLU A 86 4.44 10.58 -6.48
C GLU A 86 4.38 10.13 -7.94
N LEU A 87 5.40 9.40 -8.41
CA LEU A 87 5.49 8.97 -9.81
C LEU A 87 4.36 8.01 -10.19
N ALA A 88 4.00 7.07 -9.31
CA ALA A 88 2.89 6.15 -9.58
C ALA A 88 1.57 6.91 -9.71
N THR A 89 1.32 7.87 -8.82
CA THR A 89 0.09 8.68 -8.83
C THR A 89 0.02 9.58 -10.05
N GLU A 90 1.10 10.28 -10.38
CA GLU A 90 1.17 11.14 -11.56
C GLU A 90 0.94 10.34 -12.85
N THR A 91 1.58 9.17 -12.96
CA THR A 91 1.43 8.29 -14.13
C THR A 91 -0.02 7.84 -14.29
N VAL A 92 -0.66 7.36 -13.23
CA VAL A 92 -2.08 6.94 -13.29
C VAL A 92 -2.99 8.12 -13.57
N ALA A 93 -2.72 9.29 -12.99
CA ALA A 93 -3.50 10.50 -13.24
C ALA A 93 -3.39 10.98 -14.69
N LEU A 94 -2.24 10.79 -15.35
CA LEU A 94 -2.08 11.04 -16.78
C LEU A 94 -2.88 10.04 -17.61
N LEU A 95 -2.79 8.75 -17.28
CA LEU A 95 -3.53 7.69 -17.99
C LEU A 95 -5.05 7.86 -17.90
N LEU A 96 -5.58 8.20 -16.72
CA LEU A 96 -7.01 8.40 -16.51
C LEU A 96 -7.59 9.60 -17.28
N LYS A 97 -6.75 10.51 -17.77
CA LYS A 97 -7.16 11.65 -18.60
C LYS A 97 -7.24 11.33 -20.08
N VAL A 98 -6.66 10.20 -20.51
CA VAL A 98 -6.74 9.76 -21.91
C VAL A 98 -8.13 9.19 -22.15
N ASP A 99 -8.86 9.80 -23.06
CA ASP A 99 -10.22 9.41 -23.47
C ASP A 99 -10.21 8.48 -24.70
N ASP A 100 -9.23 8.62 -25.59
CA ASP A 100 -9.11 7.82 -26.81
C ASP A 100 -7.64 7.52 -27.19
N TYR A 101 -7.41 6.40 -27.87
CA TYR A 101 -6.10 6.02 -28.41
C TYR A 101 -6.25 5.36 -29.79
N HIS A 102 -5.33 5.69 -30.70
CA HIS A 102 -5.33 5.14 -32.05
C HIS A 102 -4.14 4.20 -32.24
N LEU A 103 -4.40 2.95 -32.59
CA LEU A 103 -3.37 1.99 -32.99
C LEU A 103 -2.89 2.30 -34.40
N THR A 104 -1.64 2.77 -34.52
CA THR A 104 -0.95 2.87 -35.81
C THR A 104 -0.29 1.55 -36.21
N ARG A 105 -0.21 1.32 -37.53
CA ARG A 105 0.45 0.16 -38.14
C ARG A 105 1.96 0.18 -38.01
#